data_AF-A0A8H9G070-F1
#
_entry.id   AF-A0A8H9G070-F1
#
_cell.length_a   1.000
_cell.length_b   1.000
_cell.length_c   1.000
_cell.angle_alpha   90.00
_cell.angle_beta   90.00
_cell.angle_gamma   90.00
#
_symmetry.space_group_name_H-M   'P 1'
#
loop_
_entity.id
_entity.type
_entity.pdbx_description
1 polymer ?
#
loop_
_entity_poly.entity_id
_entity_poly.type
_entity_poly.pdbx_seq_one_letter_code
_entity_poly.pdbx_strand_id
1 'polypeptide(L)' 'MLFRSENIEDGLSKLSTLEKLSKVCVIDLDFYDKQILSKLQKLRLEYPTIKLLSHSDIDNETVGKALLDIGFSSCLVSAL' A
#
# COMPACT_ATOMS: atom_id res chain seq x y z
N MET A 1 6.59 5.74 -10.34
CA MET A 1 7.87 6.45 -10.12
C MET A 1 8.21 6.19 -8.68
N LEU A 2 9.37 5.59 -8.39
CA LEU A 2 9.84 5.39 -7.01
C LEU A 2 10.91 6.47 -6.78
N PHE A 3 10.72 7.31 -5.78
CA PHE A 3 11.69 8.34 -5.42
C PHE A 3 12.08 8.15 -3.97
N ARG A 4 13.37 8.23 -3.71
CA ARG A 4 13.93 8.34 -2.36
C ARG A 4 14.09 9.83 -2.06
N SER A 5 13.71 10.23 -0.85
CA SER A 5 13.90 11.59 -0.38
C SER A 5 14.93 11.62 0.74
N GLU A 6 15.79 12.63 0.72
CA GLU A 6 16.88 12.75 1.69
C GLU A 6 16.43 13.40 2.99
N ASN A 7 15.35 14.20 2.94
CA ASN A 7 14.70 14.84 4.07
C ASN A 7 13.21 15.12 3.75
N ILE A 8 12.49 15.68 4.74
CA ILE A 8 11.04 15.91 4.64
C ILE A 8 10.72 16.96 3.56
N GLU A 9 11.49 18.03 3.48
CA GLU A 9 11.30 19.12 2.52
C GLU A 9 11.49 18.65 1.07
N ASP A 10 12.52 17.84 0.82
CA ASP A 10 12.77 17.18 -0.46
C ASP A 10 11.64 16.20 -0.82
N GLY A 11 11.10 15.49 0.19
CA GLY A 11 9.91 14.65 0.03
C GLY A 11 8.66 15.42 -0.40
N LEU A 12 8.37 16.53 0.28
CA LEU A 12 7.21 17.37 -0.04
C LEU A 12 7.34 18.01 -1.43
N SER A 13 8.54 18.45 -1.80
CA SER A 13 8.83 18.99 -3.14
C SER A 13 8.61 17.95 -4.23
N LYS A 14 9.05 16.71 -4.04
CA LYS A 14 8.83 15.61 -5.00
C LYS A 14 7.34 15.24 -5.09
N LEU A 15 6.63 15.20 -3.97
CA LEU A 15 5.19 14.89 -3.93
C LEU A 15 4.34 15.96 -4.61
N SER A 16 4.66 17.25 -4.45
CA SER A 16 3.89 18.36 -5.03
C SER A 16 3.94 18.37 -6.57
N THR A 17 4.94 17.71 -7.16
CA THR A 17 5.06 17.56 -8.63
C THR A 17 4.26 16.39 -9.20
N LEU A 18 3.58 15.59 -8.37
CA LEU A 18 2.74 14.49 -8.84
C LEU A 18 1.41 15.00 -9.40
N GLU A 19 1.37 15.25 -10.71
CA GLU A 19 0.14 15.64 -11.43
C GLU A 19 -0.87 14.49 -11.60
N LYS A 20 -0.45 13.24 -11.37
CA LYS A 20 -1.25 12.03 -11.59
C LYS A 20 -1.18 11.10 -10.39
N LEU A 21 -2.30 10.40 -10.15
CA LEU A 21 -2.37 9.32 -9.17
C LEU A 21 -1.19 8.38 -9.36
N SER A 22 -0.44 8.13 -8.29
CA SER A 22 0.71 7.23 -8.35
C SER A 22 0.28 5.87 -8.89
N LYS A 23 1.09 5.28 -9.78
CA LYS A 23 0.87 3.92 -10.27
C LYS A 23 1.03 2.86 -9.17
N VAL A 24 1.60 3.23 -8.02
CA VAL A 24 1.86 2.36 -6.89
C VAL A 24 1.40 3.04 -5.61
N CYS A 25 0.65 2.33 -4.76
CA CYS A 25 0.27 2.77 -3.42
C CYS A 25 0.75 1.73 -2.41
N VAL A 26 1.47 2.21 -1.39
CA VAL A 26 1.86 1.41 -0.22
C VAL A 26 0.87 1.71 0.88
N ILE A 27 0.28 0.67 1.49
CA ILE A 27 -0.72 0.81 2.54
C ILE A 27 -0.24 0.06 3.76
N ASP A 28 -0.14 0.78 4.87
CA ASP A 28 0.05 0.18 6.18
C ASP A 28 -1.24 -0.48 6.66
N LEU A 29 -1.16 -1.77 6.97
CA LEU A 29 -2.31 -2.60 7.31
C LEU A 29 -2.34 -2.88 8.80
N ASP A 30 -3.31 -2.25 9.46
CA ASP A 30 -3.70 -2.59 10.82
C ASP A 30 -4.77 -3.70 10.82
N PHE A 31 -4.35 -4.94 11.06
CA PHE A 31 -5.28 -6.08 11.16
C PHE A 31 -6.06 -6.14 12.47
N TYR A 32 -5.81 -5.25 13.43
CA TYR A 32 -6.73 -5.07 14.57
C TYR A 32 -8.05 -4.42 14.13
N ASP A 33 -8.05 -3.70 13.00
CA ASP A 33 -9.28 -3.26 12.35
C ASP A 33 -10.02 -4.43 11.69
N LYS A 34 -11.09 -4.88 12.34
CA LYS A 34 -11.96 -5.95 11.84
C LYS A 34 -12.62 -5.65 10.48
N GLN A 35 -12.60 -4.39 10.04
CA GLN A 35 -13.14 -3.97 8.75
C GLN A 35 -12.07 -3.79 7.66
N ILE A 36 -10.80 -4.06 7.95
CA ILE A 36 -9.70 -3.78 7.02
C ILE A 36 -9.93 -4.43 5.64
N LEU A 37 -10.38 -5.69 5.59
CA LEU A 37 -10.60 -6.40 4.33
C LEU A 37 -11.70 -5.76 3.47
N SER A 38 -12.79 -5.28 4.08
CA SER A 38 -13.89 -4.64 3.33
C SER A 38 -13.48 -3.26 2.82
N LYS A 39 -12.65 -2.53 3.56
CA LYS A 39 -12.04 -1.26 3.12
C LYS A 39 -11.09 -1.49 1.94
N LEU A 40 -10.27 -2.54 1.99
CA LEU A 40 -9.36 -2.89 0.90
C LEU A 40 -10.11 -3.31 -0.38
N GLN A 41 -11.21 -4.05 -0.25
CA GLN A 41 -12.07 -4.39 -1.39
C GLN A 41 -12.68 -3.15 -2.05
N LYS A 42 -13.20 -2.20 -1.25
CA LYS A 42 -13.71 -0.92 -1.77
C LYS A 42 -12.62 -0.14 -2.50
N LEU A 43 -11.43 -0.04 -1.90
CA LEU A 43 -10.29 0.62 -2.54
C LEU A 43 -9.94 -0.02 -3.89
N ARG A 44 -9.96 -1.37 -3.96
CA ARG A 44 -9.69 -2.09 -5.21
C ARG A 44 -10.72 -1.79 -6.30
N LEU A 45 -12.00 -1.64 -5.93
CA LEU A 45 -13.08 -1.30 -6.85
C LEU A 45 -12.94 0.14 -7.38
N GLU A 46 -12.57 1.08 -6.51
CA GLU A 46 -12.39 2.48 -6.88
C GLU A 46 -11.14 2.71 -7.74
N TYR A 47 -10.07 1.93 -7.49
CA TYR A 47 -8.78 2.08 -8.17
C TYR A 47 -8.26 0.74 -8.73
N PRO A 48 -8.90 0.15 -9.76
CA PRO A 48 -8.57 -1.19 -10.24
C PRO A 48 -7.21 -1.29 -10.96
N THR A 49 -6.61 -0.16 -11.36
CA THR A 49 -5.35 -0.13 -12.11
C THR A 49 -4.13 0.24 -11.27
N ILE A 50 -4.32 0.66 -10.01
CA ILE A 50 -3.20 0.97 -9.12
C ILE A 50 -2.54 -0.33 -8.63
N LYS A 51 -1.21 -0.33 -8.56
CA LYS A 51 -0.44 -1.40 -7.94
C LYS A 51 -0.46 -1.20 -6.43
N LEU A 52 -1.08 -2.11 -5.69
CA LEU A 52 -1.15 -2.06 -4.23
C LEU A 52 0.00 -2.89 -3.62
N LEU A 53 0.75 -2.28 -2.70
CA LEU A 53 1.74 -2.94 -1.87
C LEU A 53 1.29 -2.82 -0.41
N SER A 54 1.29 -3.92 0.32
CA SER A 54 0.96 -3.89 1.75
C SER A 54 2.22 -3.71 2.57
N HIS A 55 2.11 -2.97 3.65
CA HIS A 55 3.04 -3.02 4.77
C HIS A 55 2.29 -3.58 5.97
N SER A 56 2.88 -4.52 6.68
CA SER A 56 2.30 -5.05 7.91
C SER A 56 3.34 -5.73 8.75
N ASP A 57 3.21 -5.61 10.07
CA ASP A 57 3.98 -6.37 11.05
C ASP A 57 3.47 -7.82 11.19
N ILE A 58 2.36 -8.16 10.52
CA ILE A 58 1.75 -9.49 10.56
C ILE A 58 2.11 -10.26 9.29
N ASP A 59 2.98 -11.26 9.45
CA ASP A 59 3.32 -12.23 8.42
C ASP A 59 2.55 -13.55 8.65
N ASN A 60 1.31 -13.59 8.14
CA ASN A 60 0.43 -14.77 8.24
C ASN A 60 -0.02 -15.19 6.84
N GLU A 61 0.10 -16.48 6.51
CA GLU A 61 -0.31 -17.05 5.22
C GLU A 61 -1.77 -16.74 4.85
N THR A 62 -2.68 -16.80 5.82
CA THR A 62 -4.11 -16.51 5.60
C THR A 62 -4.32 -15.06 5.17
N VAL A 63 -3.58 -14.15 5.80
CA VAL A 63 -3.58 -12.72 5.49
C VAL A 63 -2.96 -12.49 4.11
N GLY A 64 -1.81 -13.10 3.83
CA GLY A 64 -1.14 -13.01 2.54
C GLY A 64 -2.04 -13.45 1.39
N LYS A 65 -2.76 -14.57 1.55
CA LYS A 65 -3.73 -15.06 0.57
C LYS A 65 -4.88 -14.08 0.34
N ALA A 66 -5.47 -13.55 1.42
CA ALA A 66 -6.53 -12.57 1.31
C ALA A 66 -6.09 -11.29 0.56
N LEU A 67 -4.86 -10.84 0.78
CA LEU A 67 -4.29 -9.69 0.06
C LEU A 67 -4.06 -9.97 -1.42
N LEU A 68 -3.55 -11.17 -1.75
CA LEU A 68 -3.40 -11.61 -3.14
C LEU A 68 -4.75 -11.69 -3.86
N ASP A 69 -5.78 -12.25 -3.21
CA ASP A 69 -7.14 -12.35 -3.76
C ASP A 69 -7.76 -10.96 -4.02
N ILE A 70 -7.41 -9.95 -3.23
CA ILE A 70 -7.80 -8.55 -3.43
C ILE A 70 -7.00 -7.89 -4.56
N GLY A 71 -5.83 -8.42 -4.94
CA GLY A 71 -4.99 -7.91 -6.02
C GLY A 71 -3.78 -7.10 -5.56
N PHE A 72 -3.33 -7.27 -4.30
CA PHE A 72 -2.03 -6.77 -3.87
C PHE A 72 -0.90 -7.50 -4.60
N SER A 73 0.15 -6.76 -4.96
CA SER A 73 1.27 -7.31 -5.74
C SER A 73 2.42 -7.83 -4.89
N SER A 74 2.59 -7.31 -3.67
CA SER A 74 3.60 -7.76 -2.71
C SER A 74 3.35 -7.20 -1.32
N CYS A 75 3.89 -7.85 -0.30
CA CYS A 75 3.99 -7.34 1.06
C CYS A 75 5.42 -6.88 1.33
N LEU A 76 5.57 -5.69 1.90
CA LEU A 76 6.83 -5.15 2.43
C LEU A 76 6.87 -5.44 3.92
N VAL A 77 7.72 -6.37 4.32
CA VAL A 77 7.98 -6.68 5.73
C VAL A 77 9.13 -5.79 6.20
N SER A 78 8.95 -5.10 7.34
CA SER A 78 10.05 -4.41 8.01
C SER A 78 11.07 -5.47 8.45
N ALA A 79 12.29 -5.43 7.92
CA ALA A 79 13.40 -6.12 8.57
C ALA A 79 13.76 -5.29 9.81
N LEU A 80 13.53 -5.86 11.01
CA LEU A 80 14.09 -5.36 12.26
C LEU A 80 15.62 -5.50 12.26
#